data_AF-A0A0A2WLW8-F1
#
_entry.id   AF-A0A0A2WLW8-F1
#
_cell.length_a   1.000
_cell.length_b   1.000
_cell.length_c   1.000
_cell.angle_alpha   90.00
_cell.angle_beta   90.00
_cell.angle_gamma   90.00
#
_symmetry.space_group_name_H-M   'P 1'
#
loop_
_entity.id
_entity.type
_entity.pdbx_description
1 polymer ?
#
loop_
_entity_poly.entity_id
_entity_poly.type
_entity_poly.pdbx_seq_one_letter_code
_entity_poly.pdbx_strand_id
1 'polypeptide(L)'
;MRQVFSSPRIANVEGIAKMLEADGIEVRITHGRSYKSGWSGRRTYKDSETGGPLPAVWVVRSEDQPRARQILREAGLLDSTRGGSDSFLPDAVLHVSERTTATPTKRAFRYKIGLLIAIVLAVALAWIAAHRAGKAPTAAAPTAKPAATAPVAVQTAPVDPVPGAYPVETPPALATMLAGVELAADAPKIACLQIDGAAASKDVTAALPASTQLDCTDTTGTKSLVIDVRGYRTDGSGTGTVELAVTSAGAQATQVRTLLVRRTENEWRVLRVLSVR
;
A
#
# COMPACT_ATOMS: atom_id res chain seq x y z
N MET A 1 27.46 27.72 12.87
CA MET A 1 27.05 26.32 12.74
C MET A 1 27.20 25.86 11.30
N ARG A 2 27.78 24.69 11.06
CA ARG A 2 27.97 24.12 9.72
C ARG A 2 27.50 22.67 9.69
N GLN A 3 26.78 22.29 8.64
CA GLN A 3 26.33 20.91 8.45
C GLN A 3 27.52 20.01 8.10
N VAL A 4 27.58 18.85 8.75
CA VAL A 4 28.65 17.87 8.53
C VAL A 4 28.09 16.56 7.98
N PHE A 5 26.89 16.15 8.39
CA PHE A 5 26.27 14.91 7.94
C PHE A 5 24.74 15.01 7.92
N SER A 6 24.09 14.34 6.98
CA SER A 6 22.63 14.17 6.94
C SER A 6 22.26 12.76 6.47
N SER A 7 21.24 12.18 7.07
CA SER A 7 20.75 10.85 6.68
C SER A 7 19.24 10.74 6.86
N PRO A 8 18.54 9.99 5.99
CA PRO A 8 17.14 9.63 6.22
C PRO A 8 16.94 8.83 7.51
N ARG A 9 17.98 8.13 8.01
CA ARG A 9 17.90 7.32 9.22
C ARG A 9 18.33 8.11 10.44
N ILE A 10 17.36 8.45 11.27
CA ILE A 10 17.56 9.23 12.50
C ILE A 10 18.55 8.58 13.47
N ALA A 11 18.55 7.25 13.59
CA ALA A 11 19.47 6.52 14.44
C ALA A 11 20.94 6.70 14.01
N ASN A 12 21.19 6.88 12.71
CA ASN A 12 22.54 7.11 12.21
C ASN A 12 23.02 8.51 12.62
N VAL A 13 22.14 9.51 12.52
CA VAL A 13 22.41 10.91 12.93
C VAL A 13 22.66 11.00 14.43
N GLU A 14 21.86 10.32 15.25
CA GLU A 14 22.05 10.24 16.71
C GLU A 14 23.35 9.52 17.08
N GLY A 15 23.69 8.43 16.40
CA GLY A 15 24.94 7.69 16.62
C GLY A 15 26.17 8.54 16.30
N ILE A 16 26.12 9.30 15.20
CA ILE A 16 27.20 10.21 14.79
C ILE A 16 27.32 11.39 15.75
N ALA A 17 26.20 11.96 16.19
CA ALA A 17 26.23 13.04 17.17
C ALA A 17 26.93 12.59 18.47
N LYS A 18 26.57 11.41 19.00
CA LYS A 18 27.24 10.83 20.18
C LYS A 18 28.73 10.59 19.97
N MET A 19 29.13 10.14 18.77
CA MET A 19 30.54 9.93 18.44
C MET A 19 31.31 11.25 18.44
N LEU A 20 30.76 12.29 17.81
CA LEU A 20 31.40 13.62 17.78
C LEU A 20 31.43 14.27 19.17
N GLU A 21 30.40 14.09 19.98
CA GLU A 21 30.37 14.55 21.38
C GLU A 21 31.43 13.84 22.22
N ALA A 22 31.65 12.54 22.03
CA ALA A 22 32.69 11.77 22.72
C ALA A 22 34.10 12.29 22.41
N ASP A 23 34.32 12.80 21.19
CA ASP A 23 35.58 13.44 20.77
C ASP A 23 35.68 14.92 21.19
N GLY A 24 34.73 15.41 21.99
CA GLY A 24 34.71 16.77 22.54
C GLY A 24 34.22 17.84 21.56
N ILE A 25 33.51 17.46 20.50
CA ILE A 25 32.96 18.39 19.51
C ILE A 25 31.51 18.69 19.84
N GLU A 26 31.19 19.98 19.99
CA GLU A 26 29.82 20.41 20.27
C GLU A 26 28.95 20.34 19.00
N VAL A 27 27.88 19.54 19.06
CA VAL A 27 26.99 19.28 17.92
C VAL A 27 25.53 19.59 18.25
N ARG A 28 24.76 19.90 17.20
CA ARG A 28 23.32 20.12 17.24
C ARG A 28 22.63 19.28 16.18
N ILE A 29 21.62 18.52 16.59
CA ILE A 29 20.78 17.74 15.67
C ILE A 29 19.59 18.59 15.24
N THR A 30 19.36 18.72 13.93
CA THR A 30 18.13 19.29 13.37
C THR A 30 17.25 18.18 12.81
N HIS A 31 15.93 18.33 12.92
CA HIS A 31 14.95 17.31 12.51
C HIS A 31 15.20 15.96 13.20
N GLY A 32 15.67 16.02 14.46
CA GLY A 32 15.86 14.87 15.34
C GLY A 32 14.53 14.31 15.88
N ARG A 33 14.63 13.32 16.77
CA ARG A 33 13.45 12.61 17.27
C ARG A 33 12.57 13.59 18.05
N SER A 34 11.41 13.95 17.49
CA SER A 34 10.45 14.76 18.20
C SER A 34 9.88 13.96 19.37
N TYR A 35 9.88 14.55 20.57
CA TYR A 35 9.27 13.99 21.78
C TYR A 35 7.79 13.60 21.58
N LYS A 36 7.10 14.20 20.59
CA LYS A 36 5.71 13.90 20.22
C LYS A 36 5.54 12.91 19.06
N SER A 37 6.61 12.29 18.56
CA SER A 37 6.49 11.28 17.50
C SER A 37 6.06 9.93 18.09
N GLY A 38 4.75 9.72 18.15
CA GLY A 38 4.14 8.48 18.61
C GLY A 38 4.69 7.27 17.85
N TRP A 39 5.01 6.23 18.62
CA TRP A 39 5.20 4.82 18.23
C TRP A 39 5.26 4.56 16.71
N SER A 40 6.47 4.50 16.14
CA SER A 40 6.69 4.13 14.74
C SER A 40 6.56 2.62 14.52
N GLY A 41 5.33 2.13 14.66
CA GLY A 41 4.94 0.79 14.27
C GLY A 41 4.79 0.77 12.75
N ARG A 42 5.81 0.23 12.06
CA ARG A 42 5.89 -0.12 10.62
C ARG A 42 6.79 0.84 9.82
N ARG A 43 7.95 0.29 9.42
CA ARG A 43 8.91 0.88 8.50
C ARG A 43 8.35 0.79 7.07
N THR A 44 7.72 1.87 6.60
CA THR A 44 7.22 1.95 5.21
C THR A 44 8.35 2.47 4.31
N TYR A 45 8.78 1.66 3.34
CA TYR A 45 9.88 1.99 2.42
C TYR A 45 9.59 3.15 1.44
N LYS A 46 8.42 3.79 1.51
CA LYS A 46 7.99 4.87 0.59
C LYS A 46 7.99 6.27 1.18
N ASP A 47 8.37 6.43 2.45
CA ASP A 47 8.29 7.73 3.15
C ASP A 47 9.41 8.70 2.73
N SER A 48 10.29 8.31 1.82
CA SER A 48 11.29 9.21 1.23
C SER A 48 10.71 10.20 0.21
N GLU A 49 9.47 9.97 -0.28
CA GLU A 49 8.83 10.85 -1.28
C GLU A 49 7.91 11.91 -0.65
N THR A 50 7.46 11.72 0.59
CA THR A 50 6.78 12.76 1.36
C THR A 50 7.84 13.59 2.08
N GLY A 51 8.47 14.50 1.34
CA GLY A 51 9.68 15.25 1.67
C GLY A 51 9.65 16.08 2.95
N GLY A 52 9.71 15.43 4.10
CA GLY A 52 10.11 16.07 5.36
C GLY A 52 11.59 16.44 5.32
N PRO A 53 12.00 17.54 5.98
CA PRO A 53 13.41 17.91 6.05
C PRO A 53 14.26 16.82 6.71
N LEU A 54 15.36 16.45 6.05
CA LEU A 54 16.23 15.35 6.48
C LEU A 54 16.86 15.65 7.86
N PRO A 55 16.93 14.63 8.74
CA PRO A 55 17.75 14.70 9.95
C PRO A 55 19.21 15.00 9.60
N ALA A 56 19.80 15.98 10.29
CA ALA A 56 21.17 16.42 10.03
C ALA A 56 21.90 16.81 11.32
N VAL A 57 23.21 16.56 11.33
CA VAL A 57 24.14 16.96 12.39
C VAL A 57 24.87 18.23 11.95
N TRP A 58 24.81 19.24 12.81
CA TRP A 58 25.49 20.52 12.66
C TRP A 58 26.52 20.66 13.76
N VAL A 59 27.72 21.10 13.42
CA VAL A 59 28.70 21.48 14.45
C VAL A 59 28.43 22.92 14.86
N VAL A 60 28.41 23.18 16.16
CA VAL A 60 28.07 24.50 16.72
C VAL A 60 29.16 25.51 16.35
N ARG A 61 30.41 25.14 16.68
CA ARG A 61 31.64 25.88 16.44
C ARG A 61 32.16 25.62 15.02
N SER A 62 32.52 26.66 14.29
CA SER A 62 32.91 26.48 12.88
C SER A 62 34.33 25.93 12.74
N GLU A 63 35.18 26.20 13.74
CA GLU A 63 36.55 25.72 13.89
C GLU A 63 36.65 24.20 14.04
N ASP A 64 35.62 23.54 14.60
CA ASP A 64 35.61 22.09 14.81
C ASP A 64 35.16 21.31 13.57
N GLN A 65 34.71 22.01 12.52
CA GLN A 65 34.22 21.38 11.29
C GLN A 65 35.27 20.51 10.57
N PRO A 66 36.54 20.94 10.38
CA PRO A 66 37.56 20.11 9.72
C PRO A 66 37.88 18.85 10.53
N ARG A 67 37.92 18.98 11.87
CA ARG A 67 38.16 17.88 12.80
C ARG A 67 37.01 16.87 12.79
N ALA A 68 35.76 17.33 12.83
CA ALA A 68 34.58 16.46 12.70
C ALA A 68 34.58 15.68 11.38
N ARG A 69 34.95 16.32 10.27
CA ARG A 69 35.08 15.64 8.97
C ARG A 69 36.25 14.67 8.89
N GLN A 70 37.31 14.88 9.66
CA GLN A 70 38.41 13.94 9.76
C GLN A 70 37.96 12.67 10.49
N ILE A 71 37.35 12.81 11.67
CA ILE A 71 36.81 11.69 12.45
C ILE A 71 35.81 10.87 11.62
N LEU A 72 34.92 11.53 10.89
CA LEU A 72 33.95 10.84 10.03
C LEU A 72 34.57 10.10 8.85
N ARG A 73 35.72 10.56 8.33
CA ARG A 73 36.48 9.84 7.29
C ARG A 73 37.20 8.63 7.89
N GLU A 74 37.80 8.78 9.06
CA GLU A 74 38.45 7.68 9.79
C GLU A 74 37.44 6.57 10.16
N ALA A 75 36.19 6.95 10.45
CA ALA A 75 35.08 6.03 10.66
C ALA A 75 34.48 5.42 9.37
N GLY A 76 34.97 5.79 8.18
CA GLY A 76 34.45 5.34 6.88
C GLY A 76 33.04 5.83 6.55
N LEU A 77 32.56 6.90 7.22
CA LEU A 77 31.22 7.47 7.03
C LEU A 77 31.17 8.59 5.99
N LEU A 78 32.33 9.17 5.65
CA LEU A 78 32.49 10.11 4.57
C LEU A 78 33.50 9.57 3.56
N ASP A 79 33.10 9.62 2.29
CA ASP A 79 34.02 9.29 1.22
C ASP A 79 35.13 10.34 1.15
N SER A 80 36.35 9.88 0.88
CA SER A 80 37.53 10.73 0.88
C SER A 80 37.37 11.82 -0.18
N THR A 81 37.28 13.09 0.25
CA THR A 81 37.31 14.24 -0.67
C THR A 81 38.68 14.44 -1.34
N ARG A 82 39.70 13.66 -0.97
CA ARG A 82 40.88 13.45 -1.81
C ARG A 82 40.43 12.46 -2.88
N GLY A 83 40.05 13.03 -4.02
CA GLY A 83 39.33 12.34 -5.08
C GLY A 83 39.76 10.90 -5.27
N GLY A 84 38.80 9.98 -5.18
CA GLY A 84 38.86 8.67 -5.80
C GLY A 84 38.88 8.81 -7.32
N SER A 85 39.89 9.52 -7.84
CA SER A 85 40.19 9.71 -9.25
C SER A 85 41.50 9.02 -9.63
N ASP A 86 41.75 7.85 -9.04
CA ASP A 86 42.61 6.84 -9.68
C ASP A 86 41.77 5.74 -10.37
N SER A 87 40.44 5.82 -10.28
CA SER A 87 39.53 4.95 -11.03
C SER A 87 38.41 5.76 -11.65
N PHE A 88 38.42 5.90 -12.98
CA PHE A 88 37.36 6.50 -13.78
C PHE A 88 36.16 5.55 -13.99
N LEU A 89 36.11 4.43 -13.26
CA LEU A 89 35.02 3.47 -13.36
C LEU A 89 33.92 3.79 -12.32
N PRO A 90 32.63 3.71 -12.71
CA PRO A 90 31.55 3.85 -11.76
C PRO A 90 31.67 2.78 -10.64
N ASP A 91 31.58 3.22 -9.40
CA ASP A 91 31.70 2.39 -8.18
C ASP A 91 30.68 1.23 -8.11
N ALA A 92 29.65 1.27 -8.96
CA ALA A 92 28.70 0.19 -9.16
C ALA A 92 29.34 -1.13 -9.66
N VAL A 93 30.56 -1.10 -10.23
CA VAL A 93 31.21 -2.31 -10.78
C VAL A 93 32.21 -2.95 -9.81
N LEU A 94 32.64 -2.26 -8.74
CA LEU A 94 33.70 -2.76 -7.83
C LEU A 94 33.17 -3.41 -6.54
N HIS A 95 31.87 -3.28 -6.23
CA HIS A 95 31.22 -4.09 -5.18
C HIS A 95 30.75 -5.47 -5.67
N VAL A 96 31.54 -6.11 -6.53
CA VAL A 96 31.58 -7.59 -6.65
C VAL A 96 32.92 -8.03 -6.07
N SER A 97 32.95 -8.13 -4.74
CA SER A 97 33.99 -8.87 -4.05
C SER A 97 33.33 -9.65 -2.93
N GLU A 98 33.14 -10.94 -3.24
CA GLU A 98 33.30 -12.06 -2.34
C GLU A 98 32.54 -12.00 -1.01
N ARG A 99 31.26 -12.37 -1.07
CA ARG A 99 30.69 -13.25 -0.04
C ARG A 99 30.58 -14.67 -0.58
N THR A 100 31.74 -15.31 -0.76
CA THR A 100 31.85 -16.76 -0.71
C THR A 100 31.75 -17.17 0.77
N THR A 101 30.55 -17.51 1.21
CA THR A 101 30.39 -18.41 2.35
C THR A 101 29.32 -19.46 2.04
N ALA A 102 29.74 -20.71 2.26
CA ALA A 102 29.14 -21.98 1.85
C ALA A 102 27.61 -22.06 2.01
N THR A 103 26.96 -22.73 1.06
CA THR A 103 25.52 -22.99 0.98
C THR A 103 24.94 -23.78 2.18
N PRO A 104 24.00 -23.20 2.96
CA PRO A 104 22.99 -23.96 3.71
C PRO A 104 21.61 -23.89 3.03
N THR A 105 21.49 -23.20 1.90
CA THR A 105 20.21 -22.83 1.26
C THR A 105 19.46 -24.02 0.65
N LYS A 106 20.17 -25.06 0.19
CA LYS A 106 19.54 -26.26 -0.38
C LYS A 106 18.75 -27.08 0.65
N ARG A 107 19.18 -27.08 1.92
CA ARG A 107 18.48 -27.79 3.01
C ARG A 107 17.23 -27.01 3.45
N ALA A 108 17.34 -25.70 3.62
CA ALA A 108 16.20 -24.84 3.96
C ALA A 108 15.09 -24.86 2.89
N PHE A 109 15.45 -24.96 1.61
CA PHE A 109 14.50 -25.08 0.51
C PHE A 109 13.74 -26.43 0.53
N ARG A 110 14.42 -27.53 0.86
CA ARG A 110 13.79 -28.87 1.00
C ARG A 110 12.81 -28.91 2.17
N TYR A 111 13.15 -28.31 3.32
CA TYR A 111 12.23 -28.19 4.44
C TYR A 111 11.02 -27.32 4.10
N LYS A 112 11.22 -26.21 3.39
CA LYS A 112 10.13 -25.34 2.93
C LYS A 112 9.17 -26.06 1.98
N ILE A 113 9.68 -26.86 1.04
CA ILE A 113 8.85 -27.67 0.13
C ILE A 113 8.11 -28.78 0.89
N GLY A 114 8.79 -29.49 1.79
CA GLY A 114 8.16 -30.54 2.62
C GLY A 114 7.01 -29.99 3.47
N LEU A 115 7.19 -28.81 4.07
CA LEU A 115 6.15 -28.13 4.84
C LEU A 115 4.96 -27.72 3.96
N LEU A 116 5.19 -27.21 2.75
CA LEU A 116 4.11 -26.86 1.82
C LEU A 116 3.29 -28.09 1.38
N ILE A 117 3.96 -29.22 1.09
CA ILE A 117 3.27 -30.47 0.74
C ILE A 117 2.44 -30.99 1.92
N ALA A 118 2.96 -30.90 3.15
CA ALA A 118 2.22 -31.29 4.35
C ALA A 118 0.97 -30.43 4.58
N ILE A 119 1.07 -29.11 4.37
CA ILE A 119 -0.09 -28.19 4.46
C ILE A 119 -1.14 -28.54 3.40
N VAL A 120 -0.73 -28.79 2.16
CA VAL A 120 -1.66 -29.18 1.08
C VAL A 120 -2.37 -30.50 1.41
N LEU A 121 -1.66 -31.50 1.94
CA LEU A 121 -2.26 -32.75 2.38
C LEU A 121 -3.24 -32.57 3.54
N ALA A 122 -2.90 -31.73 4.52
CA ALA A 122 -3.78 -31.41 5.64
C ALA A 122 -5.08 -30.72 5.17
N VAL A 123 -4.98 -29.77 4.23
CA VAL A 123 -6.14 -29.09 3.64
C VAL A 123 -7.00 -30.05 2.83
N ALA A 124 -6.39 -30.93 2.02
CA ALA A 124 -7.11 -31.94 1.27
C ALA A 124 -7.87 -32.91 2.20
N LEU A 125 -7.25 -33.37 3.29
CA LEU A 125 -7.89 -34.22 4.29
C LEU A 125 -9.04 -33.51 5.02
N ALA A 126 -8.86 -32.24 5.39
CA ALA A 126 -9.91 -31.44 6.03
C ALA A 126 -11.10 -31.19 5.09
N TRP A 127 -10.86 -30.97 3.80
CA TRP A 127 -11.90 -30.79 2.80
C TRP A 127 -12.69 -32.08 2.56
N ILE A 128 -12.01 -33.24 2.52
CA ILE A 128 -12.67 -34.56 2.42
C ILE A 128 -13.51 -34.87 3.68
N ALA A 129 -13.03 -34.48 4.86
CA ALA A 129 -13.80 -34.64 6.11
C ALA A 129 -15.03 -33.73 6.15
N ALA A 130 -14.92 -32.48 5.66
CA ALA A 130 -16.04 -31.55 5.55
C ALA A 130 -17.08 -32.01 4.52
N HIS A 131 -16.67 -32.65 3.43
CA HIS A 131 -17.58 -33.20 2.42
C HIS A 131 -18.27 -34.51 2.83
N ARG A 132 -17.72 -35.25 3.81
CA ARG A 132 -18.38 -36.43 4.40
C ARG A 132 -19.35 -36.10 5.52
N ALA A 133 -19.20 -34.95 6.17
CA ALA A 133 -20.12 -34.46 7.19
C ALA A 133 -21.33 -33.73 6.57
N GLY A 134 -22.09 -34.43 5.74
CA GLY A 134 -23.36 -33.95 5.22
C GLY A 134 -24.52 -34.28 6.18
N LYS A 135 -25.15 -33.22 6.71
CA LYS A 135 -26.48 -33.12 7.36
C LYS A 135 -26.58 -33.38 8.88
N ALA A 136 -26.86 -32.30 9.62
CA ALA A 136 -27.92 -32.21 10.64
C ALA A 136 -28.18 -30.73 11.02
N PRO A 137 -29.35 -30.37 11.58
CA PRO A 137 -30.11 -29.22 11.14
C PRO A 137 -30.13 -28.01 12.09
N THR A 138 -30.63 -26.91 11.52
CA THR A 138 -31.20 -25.71 12.13
C THR A 138 -31.98 -25.99 13.42
N ALA A 139 -31.64 -25.27 14.49
CA ALA A 139 -32.50 -25.09 15.66
C ALA A 139 -32.74 -23.59 15.88
N ALA A 140 -34.02 -23.25 15.96
CA ALA A 140 -34.56 -21.92 16.12
C ALA A 140 -34.25 -21.31 17.51
N ALA A 141 -34.33 -19.98 17.54
CA ALA A 141 -34.17 -19.10 18.69
C ALA A 141 -35.09 -19.43 19.89
N PRO A 142 -34.80 -18.81 21.05
CA PRO A 142 -35.84 -17.97 21.62
C PRO A 142 -35.38 -16.54 21.87
N THR A 143 -36.38 -15.68 21.77
CA THR A 143 -36.49 -14.25 22.02
C THR A 143 -35.89 -13.74 23.33
N ALA A 144 -35.23 -12.58 23.26
CA ALA A 144 -35.28 -11.55 24.31
C ALA A 144 -35.27 -10.15 23.67
N LYS A 145 -36.32 -9.37 23.96
CA LYS A 145 -36.50 -7.95 23.64
C LYS A 145 -35.89 -7.09 24.79
N PRO A 146 -35.83 -5.74 24.69
CA PRO A 146 -34.62 -4.95 24.51
C PRO A 146 -34.20 -4.15 25.76
N ALA A 147 -32.90 -4.01 26.01
CA ALA A 147 -32.39 -3.00 26.92
C ALA A 147 -31.72 -1.89 26.11
N ALA A 148 -32.30 -0.70 26.22
CA ALA A 148 -31.80 0.52 25.63
C ALA A 148 -30.41 0.85 26.16
N THR A 149 -29.49 1.15 25.25
CA THR A 149 -28.37 2.05 25.51
C THR A 149 -28.00 2.68 24.18
N ALA A 150 -28.31 3.97 24.04
CA ALA A 150 -27.89 4.76 22.91
C ALA A 150 -26.36 4.90 22.94
N PRO A 151 -25.62 4.48 21.90
CA PRO A 151 -24.33 5.08 21.63
C PRO A 151 -24.59 6.34 20.82
N VAL A 152 -24.10 7.46 21.35
CA VAL A 152 -23.89 8.69 20.62
C VAL A 152 -23.23 8.34 19.29
N ALA A 153 -23.94 8.61 18.19
CA ALA A 153 -23.41 8.53 16.85
C ALA A 153 -22.34 9.62 16.72
N VAL A 154 -21.09 9.27 17.07
CA VAL A 154 -19.94 9.94 16.48
C VAL A 154 -19.91 9.44 15.04
N GLN A 155 -20.46 10.24 14.14
CA GLN A 155 -20.17 10.12 12.72
C GLN A 155 -18.66 10.37 12.58
N THR A 156 -17.86 9.32 12.72
CA THR A 156 -16.52 9.32 12.16
C THR A 156 -16.71 9.37 10.65
N ALA A 157 -16.56 10.58 10.09
CA ALA A 157 -16.26 10.75 8.69
C ALA A 157 -15.19 9.72 8.30
N PRO A 158 -15.29 9.08 7.12
CA PRO A 158 -14.22 8.23 6.63
C PRO A 158 -12.92 9.01 6.73
N VAL A 159 -11.93 8.46 7.43
CA VAL A 159 -10.58 9.01 7.42
C VAL A 159 -10.13 8.94 5.96
N ASP A 160 -10.19 10.08 5.27
CA ASP A 160 -9.80 10.20 3.87
C ASP A 160 -8.37 9.63 3.74
N PRO A 161 -8.16 8.56 2.96
CA PRO A 161 -6.85 7.93 2.81
C PRO A 161 -5.87 8.80 2.01
N VAL A 162 -6.37 9.91 1.44
CA VAL A 162 -5.61 10.95 0.77
C VAL A 162 -5.99 12.29 1.42
N PRO A 163 -5.08 12.92 2.21
CA PRO A 163 -5.35 14.21 2.84
C PRO A 163 -5.70 15.28 1.79
N GLY A 164 -6.84 15.93 1.93
CA GLY A 164 -7.29 16.99 1.00
C GLY A 164 -7.99 16.48 -0.27
N ALA A 165 -8.38 15.21 -0.33
CA ALA A 165 -9.18 14.71 -1.45
C ALA A 165 -10.59 15.31 -1.48
N TYR A 166 -11.00 15.81 -2.64
CA TYR A 166 -12.34 16.34 -2.88
C TYR A 166 -13.10 15.41 -3.84
N PRO A 167 -14.45 15.34 -3.74
CA PRO A 167 -15.25 14.54 -4.65
C PRO A 167 -15.23 15.16 -6.05
N VAL A 168 -15.06 14.33 -7.06
CA VAL A 168 -15.12 14.69 -8.48
C VAL A 168 -16.01 13.67 -9.18
N GLU A 169 -16.68 14.08 -10.25
CA GLU A 169 -17.41 13.15 -11.12
C GLU A 169 -16.48 12.02 -11.58
N THR A 170 -16.98 10.78 -11.52
CA THR A 170 -16.18 9.60 -11.84
C THR A 170 -15.78 9.63 -13.31
N PRO A 171 -14.46 9.67 -13.63
CA PRO A 171 -14.02 9.72 -15.01
C PRO A 171 -14.47 8.47 -15.78
N PRO A 172 -15.00 8.61 -17.01
CA PRO A 172 -15.52 7.48 -17.78
C PRO A 172 -14.44 6.43 -18.07
N ALA A 173 -13.20 6.87 -18.32
CA ALA A 173 -12.07 5.97 -18.55
C ALA A 173 -11.67 5.14 -17.31
N LEU A 174 -11.95 5.64 -16.10
CA LEU A 174 -11.75 4.86 -14.87
C LEU A 174 -12.83 3.79 -14.76
N ALA A 175 -14.08 4.15 -15.04
CA ALA A 175 -15.21 3.23 -14.99
C ALA A 175 -15.08 2.10 -16.02
N THR A 176 -14.66 2.38 -17.26
CA THR A 176 -14.46 1.35 -18.29
C THR A 176 -13.35 0.37 -17.90
N MET A 177 -12.24 0.86 -17.34
CA MET A 177 -11.14 0.00 -16.88
C MET A 177 -11.60 -0.96 -15.78
N LEU A 178 -12.26 -0.44 -14.74
CA LEU A 178 -12.74 -1.27 -13.63
C LEU A 178 -13.81 -2.27 -14.08
N ALA A 179 -14.77 -1.81 -14.88
CA ALA A 179 -15.81 -2.67 -15.43
C ALA A 179 -15.21 -3.78 -16.31
N GLY A 180 -14.24 -3.46 -17.18
CA GLY A 180 -13.56 -4.43 -18.03
C GLY A 180 -12.85 -5.54 -17.23
N VAL A 181 -12.24 -5.19 -16.09
CA VAL A 181 -11.59 -6.17 -15.20
C VAL A 181 -12.62 -7.12 -14.57
N GLU A 182 -13.74 -6.62 -14.04
CA GLU A 182 -14.76 -7.48 -13.42
C GLU A 182 -15.51 -8.32 -14.48
N LEU A 183 -15.80 -7.74 -15.65
CA LEU A 183 -16.40 -8.47 -16.78
C LEU A 183 -15.52 -9.63 -17.26
N ALA A 184 -14.20 -9.42 -17.32
CA ALA A 184 -13.26 -10.48 -17.68
C ALA A 184 -13.13 -11.57 -16.60
N ALA A 185 -13.31 -11.21 -15.33
CA ALA A 185 -13.23 -12.14 -14.21
C ALA A 185 -14.47 -13.05 -14.09
N ASP A 186 -15.66 -12.47 -14.19
CA ASP A 186 -16.93 -13.20 -14.01
C ASP A 186 -17.51 -13.76 -15.33
N ALA A 187 -17.08 -13.22 -16.48
CA ALA A 187 -17.56 -13.57 -17.83
C ALA A 187 -19.10 -13.70 -17.94
N PRO A 188 -19.89 -12.71 -17.47
CA PRO A 188 -21.34 -12.79 -17.49
C PRO A 188 -21.89 -12.66 -18.92
N LYS A 189 -23.08 -13.25 -19.15
CA LYS A 189 -23.83 -13.05 -20.41
C LYS A 189 -24.49 -11.68 -20.47
N ILE A 190 -25.01 -11.21 -19.33
CA ILE A 190 -25.70 -9.92 -19.17
C ILE A 190 -25.08 -9.18 -18.00
N ALA A 191 -24.71 -7.91 -18.20
CA ALA A 191 -24.21 -7.04 -17.14
C ALA A 191 -24.83 -5.65 -17.23
N CYS A 192 -24.89 -4.94 -16.11
CA CYS A 192 -25.23 -3.52 -16.05
C CYS A 192 -24.04 -2.74 -15.50
N LEU A 193 -23.63 -1.69 -16.21
CA LEU A 193 -22.63 -0.73 -15.73
C LEU A 193 -23.31 0.58 -15.33
N GLN A 194 -23.06 0.99 -14.09
CA GLN A 194 -23.47 2.27 -13.54
C GLN A 194 -22.24 3.10 -13.16
N ILE A 195 -22.36 4.42 -13.37
CA ILE A 195 -21.38 5.43 -12.98
C ILE A 195 -22.11 6.40 -12.06
N ASP A 196 -21.68 6.50 -10.80
CA ASP A 196 -22.31 7.33 -9.77
C ASP A 196 -23.83 7.05 -9.66
N GLY A 197 -24.24 5.79 -9.81
CA GLY A 197 -25.64 5.35 -9.75
C GLY A 197 -26.47 5.60 -11.02
N ALA A 198 -25.93 6.27 -12.05
CA ALA A 198 -26.58 6.43 -13.35
C ALA A 198 -26.10 5.38 -14.34
N ALA A 199 -26.98 4.93 -15.25
CA ALA A 199 -26.56 4.01 -16.32
C ALA A 199 -25.48 4.65 -17.20
N ALA A 200 -24.43 3.90 -17.51
CA ALA A 200 -23.31 4.39 -18.31
C ALA A 200 -23.75 4.88 -19.70
N SER A 201 -23.11 5.94 -20.20
CA SER A 201 -23.38 6.47 -21.54
C SER A 201 -22.95 5.48 -22.64
N LYS A 202 -23.51 5.65 -23.84
CA LYS A 202 -23.24 4.77 -24.99
C LYS A 202 -21.76 4.74 -25.38
N ASP A 203 -21.03 5.84 -25.18
CA ASP A 203 -19.60 5.92 -25.50
C ASP A 203 -18.75 5.07 -24.56
N VAL A 204 -19.13 5.02 -23.28
CA VAL A 204 -18.49 4.20 -22.25
C VAL A 204 -18.75 2.72 -22.51
N THR A 205 -19.99 2.36 -22.84
CA THR A 205 -20.35 0.97 -23.10
C THR A 205 -19.75 0.44 -24.40
N ALA A 206 -19.55 1.29 -25.41
CA ALA A 206 -18.88 0.92 -26.65
C ALA A 206 -17.38 0.58 -26.46
N ALA A 207 -16.75 1.08 -25.40
CA ALA A 207 -15.34 0.80 -25.08
C ALA A 207 -15.13 -0.54 -24.33
N LEU A 208 -16.21 -1.23 -23.94
CA LEU A 208 -16.18 -2.49 -23.21
C LEU A 208 -16.11 -3.70 -24.16
N PRO A 209 -15.62 -4.87 -23.69
CA PRO A 209 -15.56 -6.07 -24.52
C PRO A 209 -16.96 -6.51 -24.98
N ALA A 210 -17.10 -6.80 -26.27
CA ALA A 210 -18.37 -7.20 -26.91
C ALA A 210 -18.87 -8.60 -26.52
N SER A 211 -18.18 -9.31 -25.63
CA SER A 211 -18.55 -10.65 -25.17
C SER A 211 -19.77 -10.68 -24.24
N THR A 212 -20.12 -9.53 -23.66
CA THR A 212 -21.20 -9.40 -22.68
C THR A 212 -22.24 -8.40 -23.17
N GLN A 213 -23.52 -8.77 -23.06
CA GLN A 213 -24.61 -7.84 -23.34
C GLN A 213 -24.79 -6.87 -22.17
N LEU A 214 -24.67 -5.57 -22.45
CA LEU A 214 -24.89 -4.52 -21.45
C LEU A 214 -26.37 -4.13 -21.42
N ASP A 215 -27.07 -4.52 -20.36
CA ASP A 215 -28.49 -4.23 -20.14
C ASP A 215 -28.72 -3.84 -18.67
N CYS A 216 -29.13 -2.58 -18.48
CA CYS A 216 -29.41 -1.99 -17.17
C CYS A 216 -30.91 -1.92 -16.83
N THR A 217 -31.76 -2.69 -17.53
CA THR A 217 -33.19 -2.81 -17.17
C THR A 217 -33.38 -3.55 -15.85
N ASP A 218 -32.52 -4.53 -15.52
CA ASP A 218 -32.47 -5.20 -14.23
C ASP A 218 -31.22 -4.78 -13.44
N THR A 219 -31.41 -3.90 -12.47
CA THR A 219 -30.39 -3.43 -11.53
C THR A 219 -30.41 -4.18 -10.20
N THR A 220 -31.33 -5.15 -10.04
CA THR A 220 -31.49 -5.90 -8.78
C THR A 220 -30.50 -7.05 -8.64
N GLY A 221 -29.70 -7.32 -9.68
CA GLY A 221 -28.69 -8.38 -9.67
C GLY A 221 -29.26 -9.80 -9.74
N THR A 222 -30.57 -9.96 -10.03
CA THR A 222 -31.18 -11.30 -10.05
C THR A 222 -30.74 -12.14 -11.24
N LYS A 223 -30.50 -11.51 -12.40
CA LYS A 223 -30.11 -12.20 -13.65
C LYS A 223 -28.88 -11.61 -14.34
N SER A 224 -28.45 -10.43 -13.91
CA SER A 224 -27.34 -9.66 -14.48
C SER A 224 -26.26 -9.41 -13.42
N LEU A 225 -25.01 -9.31 -13.86
CA LEU A 225 -23.94 -8.76 -13.04
C LEU A 225 -24.10 -7.24 -12.99
N VAL A 226 -24.25 -6.64 -11.81
CA VAL A 226 -24.37 -5.18 -11.66
C VAL A 226 -23.06 -4.62 -11.13
N ILE A 227 -22.46 -3.71 -11.88
CA ILE A 227 -21.22 -3.02 -11.52
C ILE A 227 -21.53 -1.53 -11.42
N ASP A 228 -21.32 -0.95 -10.23
CA ASP A 228 -21.50 0.47 -9.97
C ASP A 228 -20.17 1.07 -9.50
N VAL A 229 -19.63 1.99 -10.30
CA VAL A 229 -18.38 2.71 -10.01
C VAL A 229 -18.75 4.11 -9.54
N ARG A 230 -18.47 4.43 -8.28
CA ARG A 230 -18.94 5.68 -7.68
C ARG A 230 -17.98 6.31 -6.69
N GLY A 231 -18.25 7.57 -6.38
CA GLY A 231 -17.61 8.26 -5.26
C GLY A 231 -16.12 8.48 -5.49
N TYR A 232 -15.72 8.83 -6.71
CA TYR A 232 -14.33 9.16 -7.00
C TYR A 232 -13.89 10.42 -6.23
N ARG A 233 -12.79 10.30 -5.47
CA ARG A 233 -12.18 11.38 -4.71
C ARG A 233 -10.71 11.49 -5.09
N THR A 234 -10.24 12.71 -5.35
CA THR A 234 -8.87 12.98 -5.82
C THR A 234 -8.32 14.22 -5.15
N ASP A 235 -7.01 14.29 -4.96
CA ASP A 235 -6.28 15.47 -4.47
C ASP A 235 -5.70 16.32 -5.62
N GLY A 236 -5.94 15.93 -6.88
CA GLY A 236 -5.39 16.59 -8.06
C GLY A 236 -3.99 16.10 -8.47
N SER A 237 -3.35 15.21 -7.69
CA SER A 237 -2.05 14.60 -8.03
C SER A 237 -2.13 13.52 -9.11
N GLY A 238 -3.35 13.17 -9.53
CA GLY A 238 -3.63 11.99 -10.34
C GLY A 238 -3.77 10.71 -9.52
N THR A 239 -3.70 10.77 -8.19
CA THR A 239 -4.10 9.67 -7.31
C THR A 239 -5.44 9.96 -6.65
N GLY A 240 -6.22 8.90 -6.42
CA GLY A 240 -7.55 9.06 -5.85
C GLY A 240 -8.10 7.75 -5.32
N THR A 241 -9.26 7.84 -4.68
CA THR A 241 -10.03 6.67 -4.24
C THR A 241 -11.36 6.60 -4.95
N VAL A 242 -11.80 5.38 -5.23
CA VAL A 242 -13.10 5.10 -5.84
C VAL A 242 -13.75 3.92 -5.13
N GLU A 243 -15.07 3.92 -5.05
CA GLU A 243 -15.85 2.78 -4.58
C GLU A 243 -16.37 1.98 -5.78
N LEU A 244 -16.11 0.69 -5.75
CA LEU A 244 -16.58 -0.28 -6.74
C LEU A 244 -17.58 -1.21 -6.04
N ALA A 245 -18.85 -1.11 -6.39
CA ALA A 245 -19.91 -1.98 -5.92
C ALA A 245 -20.23 -3.02 -6.99
N VAL A 246 -20.07 -4.31 -6.66
CA VAL A 246 -20.30 -5.44 -7.56
C VAL A 246 -21.36 -6.34 -6.95
N THR A 247 -22.47 -6.54 -7.66
CA THR A 247 -23.51 -7.50 -7.32
C THR A 247 -23.52 -8.60 -8.37
N SER A 248 -23.03 -9.78 -8.02
CA SER A 248 -23.02 -10.92 -8.94
C SER A 248 -24.43 -11.44 -9.21
N ALA A 249 -24.62 -12.04 -10.38
CA ALA A 249 -25.92 -12.55 -10.81
C ALA A 249 -26.43 -13.63 -9.83
N GLY A 250 -27.59 -13.39 -9.22
CA GLY A 250 -28.20 -14.27 -8.23
C GLY A 250 -27.67 -14.11 -6.80
N ALA A 251 -26.73 -13.18 -6.55
CA ALA A 251 -26.27 -12.89 -5.20
C ALA A 251 -27.25 -11.99 -4.44
N GLN A 252 -27.38 -12.24 -3.13
CA GLN A 252 -28.19 -11.41 -2.23
C GLN A 252 -27.41 -10.24 -1.61
N ALA A 253 -26.09 -10.23 -1.76
CA ALA A 253 -25.22 -9.22 -1.18
C ALA A 253 -24.37 -8.56 -2.27
N THR A 254 -24.32 -7.24 -2.24
CA THR A 254 -23.42 -6.42 -3.05
C THR A 254 -22.08 -6.30 -2.35
N GLN A 255 -21.00 -6.68 -3.03
CA GLN A 255 -19.65 -6.51 -2.53
C GLN A 255 -19.18 -5.09 -2.85
N VAL A 256 -18.81 -4.30 -1.85
CA VAL A 256 -18.32 -2.92 -2.02
C VAL A 256 -16.83 -2.86 -1.71
N ARG A 257 -16.02 -2.48 -2.69
CA ARG A 257 -14.56 -2.38 -2.59
C ARG A 257 -14.14 -0.92 -2.69
N THR A 258 -13.42 -0.41 -1.70
CA THR A 258 -12.76 0.89 -1.82
C THR A 258 -11.37 0.69 -2.41
N LEU A 259 -11.10 1.29 -3.57
CA LEU A 259 -9.86 1.12 -4.32
C LEU A 259 -9.05 2.42 -4.29
N LEU A 260 -7.74 2.32 -4.09
CA LEU A 260 -6.81 3.40 -4.38
C LEU A 260 -6.36 3.27 -5.84
N VAL A 261 -6.62 4.28 -6.63
CA VAL A 261 -6.33 4.33 -8.07
C VAL A 261 -5.35 5.45 -8.39
N ARG A 262 -4.61 5.27 -9.48
CA ARG A 262 -3.72 6.29 -10.02
C ARG A 262 -3.91 6.39 -11.52
N ARG A 263 -4.04 7.62 -12.00
CA ARG A 263 -3.97 7.98 -13.40
C ARG A 263 -2.51 8.18 -13.79
N THR A 264 -2.07 7.48 -14.83
CA THR A 264 -0.78 7.69 -15.48
C THR A 264 -1.09 8.06 -16.92
N GLU A 265 -0.97 9.34 -17.26
CA GLU A 265 -1.36 9.88 -18.57
C GLU A 265 -2.83 9.57 -18.91
N ASN A 266 -3.08 8.61 -19.81
CA ASN A 266 -4.39 8.16 -20.24
C ASN A 266 -4.81 6.80 -19.65
N GLU A 267 -3.94 6.16 -18.87
CA GLU A 267 -4.23 4.87 -18.24
C GLU A 267 -4.60 5.03 -16.77
N TRP A 268 -5.57 4.21 -16.33
CA TRP A 268 -5.90 4.06 -14.92
C TRP A 268 -5.33 2.75 -14.38
N ARG A 269 -4.76 2.79 -13.19
CA ARG A 269 -4.23 1.60 -12.50
C ARG A 269 -4.72 1.55 -11.06
N VAL A 270 -5.14 0.37 -10.63
CA VAL A 270 -5.44 0.09 -9.23
C VAL A 270 -4.12 -0.15 -8.49
N LEU A 271 -3.84 0.68 -7.48
CA LEU A 271 -2.63 0.55 -6.67
C LEU A 271 -2.83 -0.44 -5.51
N ARG A 272 -3.99 -0.39 -4.85
CA ARG A 272 -4.35 -1.27 -3.74
C ARG A 272 -5.85 -1.25 -3.46
N VAL A 273 -6.35 -2.34 -2.90
CA VAL A 273 -7.67 -2.39 -2.26
C VAL A 273 -7.53 -1.90 -0.82
N LEU A 274 -8.31 -0.89 -0.44
CA LEU A 274 -8.30 -0.30 0.90
C LEU A 274 -9.25 -1.01 1.85
N SER A 275 -10.46 -1.31 1.37
CA SER A 275 -11.47 -2.02 2.15
C SER A 275 -12.38 -2.83 1.23
N VAL A 276 -12.97 -3.88 1.80
CA VAL A 276 -13.98 -4.72 1.17
C VAL A 276 -15.10 -4.90 2.19
N ARG A 277 -16.34 -4.61 1.80
CA ARG A 277 -17.55 -4.75 2.61
C ARG A 277 -18.56 -5.62 1.87
#